data_AF-A0A7S6SAF1-F1
#
_entry.id   AF-A0A7S6SAF1-F1
#
_cell.length_a   1.000
_cell.length_b   1.000
_cell.length_c   1.000
_cell.angle_alpha   90.00
_cell.angle_beta   90.00
_cell.angle_gamma   90.00
#
_symmetry.space_group_name_H-M   'P 1'
#
loop_
_entity.id
_entity.type
_entity.pdbx_description
1 polymer ?
#
loop_
_entity_poly.entity_id
_entity_poly.type
_entity_poly.pdbx_seq_one_letter_code
_entity_poly.pdbx_strand_id
1 'polypeptide(L)'
;MNLIRRSKKSTDDTASTESPLNEIGDVRAVAQIFDRLRQQNAQYDQAIAALVAANRITCGWEKPAEPEMTLTVQRDVMAALGDADALAKLDQEHQQALAQEQAARVKATQQVLEAPTRVKALEQYINDLAGQMVAGLDETLIDQEIRRIFRPSARRMLEAAKTFVQAWREMQSVEAVLLQRVRLTHTRVTGDACTRYEHELIGRQRDGELLPTLIEGVPFEELRELNDLFTSTDNELVTALDTALRSAGFDGWGLKVYHPKRKDDERRIYAPDPNPPKKHLDHGTGQSSVVRVDV
;
A
#
# COMPACT_ATOMS: atom_id res chain seq x y z
N MET A 1 27.98 -4.88 54.69
CA MET A 1 26.63 -4.49 55.16
C MET A 1 25.87 -3.91 53.97
N ASN A 2 24.63 -4.36 53.81
CA ASN A 2 23.69 -4.07 52.74
C ASN A 2 23.32 -2.57 52.65
N LEU A 3 22.97 -2.08 51.45
CA LEU A 3 21.57 -1.83 51.09
C LEU A 3 21.45 -1.32 49.64
N ILE A 4 21.09 -2.26 48.75
CA ILE A 4 20.47 -1.97 47.46
C ILE A 4 19.04 -1.51 47.77
N ARG A 5 18.71 -0.23 47.54
CA ARG A 5 17.31 0.20 47.42
C ARG A 5 16.89 0.10 45.95
N ARG A 6 16.31 -1.05 45.59
CA ARG A 6 15.41 -1.16 44.44
C ARG A 6 14.19 -0.28 44.71
N SER A 7 14.07 0.84 44.01
CA SER A 7 12.80 1.57 43.93
C SER A 7 11.87 0.81 43.00
N LYS A 8 10.83 0.26 43.62
CA LYS A 8 9.57 -0.25 43.09
C LYS A 8 9.11 0.46 41.81
N LYS A 9 8.98 -0.35 40.75
CA LYS A 9 7.77 -0.51 39.92
C LYS A 9 6.80 0.69 39.92
N SER A 10 6.95 1.56 38.92
CA SER A 10 5.83 2.32 38.35
C SER A 10 5.42 1.59 37.08
N THR A 11 4.47 0.69 37.20
CA THR A 11 3.72 0.17 36.04
C THR A 11 2.48 1.04 36.04
N ASP A 12 2.55 2.14 35.30
CA ASP A 12 1.35 2.86 34.91
C ASP A 12 0.94 2.27 33.55
N ASP A 13 -0.22 1.65 33.59
CA ASP A 13 -0.96 1.11 32.45
C ASP A 13 -1.31 2.24 31.47
N THR A 14 -0.94 2.09 30.20
CA THR A 14 -1.82 2.31 29.03
C THR A 14 -1.03 2.08 27.75
N ALA A 15 -0.69 0.84 27.48
CA ALA A 15 -0.63 0.36 26.11
C ALA A 15 -1.26 -1.01 26.18
N SER A 16 -2.55 -1.10 25.85
CA SER A 16 -3.16 -2.41 25.60
C SER A 16 -2.36 -3.05 24.48
N THR A 17 -1.42 -3.91 24.84
CA THR A 17 -0.68 -4.80 23.96
C THR A 17 -1.58 -5.97 23.56
N GLU A 18 -2.86 -5.70 23.34
CA GLU A 18 -3.71 -6.62 22.61
C GLU A 18 -3.20 -6.64 21.17
N SER A 19 -2.69 -7.80 20.77
CA SER A 19 -2.21 -8.04 19.42
C SER A 19 -3.30 -7.60 18.42
N PRO A 20 -2.93 -6.96 17.29
CA PRO A 20 -3.89 -6.62 16.24
C PRO A 20 -4.65 -7.85 15.72
N LEU A 21 -4.12 -9.06 15.97
CA LEU A 21 -4.77 -10.32 15.64
C LEU A 21 -6.04 -10.59 16.47
N ASN A 22 -6.13 -10.04 17.69
CA ASN A 22 -7.30 -10.23 18.56
C ASN A 22 -8.55 -9.51 17.99
N GLU A 23 -8.35 -8.52 17.13
CA GLU A 23 -9.41 -7.70 16.54
C GLU A 23 -9.96 -8.25 15.22
N ILE A 24 -9.31 -9.28 14.67
CA ILE A 24 -9.78 -9.99 13.48
C ILE A 24 -11.18 -10.59 13.76
N GLY A 25 -11.43 -11.05 14.98
CA GLY A 25 -12.71 -11.64 15.37
C GLY A 25 -13.02 -12.94 14.61
N ASP A 26 -14.31 -13.28 14.49
CA ASP A 26 -14.76 -14.46 13.77
C ASP A 26 -14.87 -14.19 12.26
N VAL A 27 -14.09 -14.91 11.45
CA VAL A 27 -14.08 -14.82 9.98
C VAL A 27 -14.71 -16.05 9.30
N ARG A 28 -15.36 -16.94 10.08
CA ARG A 28 -15.88 -18.22 9.58
C ARG A 28 -16.89 -18.07 8.46
N ALA A 29 -17.74 -17.04 8.48
CA ALA A 29 -18.74 -16.82 7.44
C ALA A 29 -18.08 -16.60 6.06
N VAL A 30 -17.07 -15.73 6.00
CA VAL A 30 -16.30 -15.49 4.77
C VAL A 30 -15.43 -16.70 4.41
N ALA A 31 -14.85 -17.37 5.39
CA ALA A 31 -14.09 -18.61 5.15
C ALA A 31 -14.95 -19.70 4.48
N GLN A 32 -16.20 -19.87 4.93
CA GLN A 32 -17.16 -20.80 4.33
C GLN A 32 -17.51 -20.43 2.88
N ILE A 33 -17.66 -19.14 2.57
CA ILE A 33 -17.85 -18.67 1.19
C ILE A 33 -16.64 -19.05 0.33
N PHE A 34 -15.41 -18.81 0.82
CA PHE A 34 -14.19 -19.16 0.09
C PHE A 34 -14.03 -20.67 -0.09
N ASP A 35 -14.35 -21.48 0.92
CA ASP A 35 -14.28 -22.94 0.81
C ASP A 35 -15.28 -23.47 -0.23
N ARG A 36 -16.50 -22.95 -0.23
CA ARG A 36 -17.49 -23.26 -1.26
C ARG A 36 -16.99 -22.88 -2.65
N LEU A 37 -16.44 -21.67 -2.80
CA LEU A 37 -15.93 -21.18 -4.08
C LEU A 37 -14.74 -22.03 -4.58
N ARG A 38 -13.85 -22.49 -3.69
CA ARG A 38 -12.77 -23.43 -4.04
C ARG A 38 -13.32 -24.76 -4.57
N GLN A 39 -14.34 -25.31 -3.92
CA GLN A 39 -14.99 -26.56 -4.38
C GLN A 39 -15.65 -26.38 -5.75
N GLN A 40 -16.37 -25.27 -5.96
CA GLN A 40 -17.00 -24.97 -7.24
C GLN A 40 -15.98 -24.74 -8.35
N ASN A 41 -14.87 -24.04 -8.08
CA ASN A 41 -13.77 -23.89 -9.04
C ASN A 41 -13.16 -25.25 -9.43
N ALA A 42 -12.94 -26.15 -8.48
CA ALA A 42 -12.42 -27.48 -8.80
C ALA A 42 -13.38 -28.28 -9.70
N GLN A 43 -14.69 -28.15 -9.48
CA GLN A 43 -15.71 -28.75 -10.36
C GLN A 43 -15.72 -28.10 -11.75
N TYR A 44 -15.53 -26.79 -11.82
CA TYR A 44 -15.45 -26.03 -13.06
C TYR A 44 -14.26 -26.46 -13.90
N ASP A 45 -13.08 -26.54 -13.29
CA ASP A 45 -11.85 -26.98 -13.95
C ASP A 45 -11.96 -28.42 -14.49
N GLN A 46 -12.59 -29.32 -13.72
CA GLN A 46 -12.87 -30.68 -14.19
C GLN A 46 -13.83 -30.70 -15.38
N ALA A 47 -14.88 -29.87 -15.37
CA ALA A 47 -15.82 -29.75 -16.47
C ALA A 47 -15.16 -29.18 -17.73
N ILE A 48 -14.27 -28.20 -17.58
CA ILE A 48 -13.45 -27.65 -18.67
C ILE A 48 -12.53 -28.72 -19.24
N ALA A 49 -11.85 -29.51 -18.40
CA ALA A 49 -11.01 -30.61 -18.88
C ALA A 49 -11.82 -31.65 -19.68
N ALA A 50 -13.03 -32.00 -19.21
CA ALA A 50 -13.94 -32.88 -19.93
C ALA A 50 -14.42 -32.28 -21.26
N LEU A 51 -14.71 -30.97 -21.29
CA LEU A 51 -15.11 -30.26 -22.51
C LEU A 51 -13.98 -30.26 -23.53
N VAL A 52 -12.74 -29.99 -23.09
CA VAL A 52 -11.55 -30.07 -23.94
C VAL A 52 -11.41 -31.47 -24.53
N ALA A 53 -11.50 -32.53 -23.73
CA ALA A 53 -11.42 -33.91 -24.23
C ALA A 53 -12.52 -34.23 -25.27
N ALA A 54 -13.77 -33.82 -25.02
CA ALA A 54 -14.87 -34.01 -25.96
C ALA A 54 -14.68 -33.22 -27.27
N ASN A 55 -14.14 -31.99 -27.19
CA ASN A 55 -13.81 -31.18 -28.35
C ASN A 55 -12.67 -31.78 -29.17
N ARG A 56 -11.64 -32.35 -28.54
CA ARG A 56 -10.54 -33.02 -29.26
C ARG A 56 -11.04 -34.21 -30.08
N ILE A 57 -12.00 -34.97 -29.56
CA ILE A 57 -12.68 -36.04 -30.32
C ILE A 57 -13.51 -35.44 -31.47
N THR A 58 -14.32 -34.43 -31.18
CA THR A 58 -15.20 -33.79 -32.17
C THR A 58 -14.43 -33.16 -33.34
N CYS A 59 -13.29 -32.53 -33.06
CA CYS A 59 -12.40 -31.92 -34.05
C CYS A 59 -11.45 -32.93 -34.72
N GLY A 60 -11.49 -34.21 -34.34
CA GLY A 60 -10.64 -35.27 -34.90
C GLY A 60 -9.17 -35.20 -34.48
N TRP A 61 -8.84 -34.41 -33.45
CA TRP A 61 -7.48 -34.29 -32.90
C TRP A 61 -7.09 -35.46 -32.00
N GLU A 62 -8.07 -36.06 -31.32
CA GLU A 62 -7.92 -37.32 -30.59
C GLU A 62 -8.93 -38.32 -31.13
N LYS A 63 -8.47 -39.53 -31.42
CA LYS A 63 -9.35 -40.64 -31.81
C LYS A 63 -9.50 -41.60 -30.62
N PRO A 64 -10.70 -42.13 -30.36
CA PRO A 64 -10.85 -43.24 -29.44
C PRO A 64 -9.92 -44.39 -29.82
N ALA A 65 -9.49 -45.15 -28.82
CA ALA A 65 -8.62 -46.31 -29.05
C ALA A 65 -9.21 -47.21 -30.13
N GLU A 66 -8.40 -47.51 -31.15
CA GLU A 66 -8.81 -48.40 -32.23
C GLU A 66 -9.00 -49.80 -31.64
N PRO A 67 -10.20 -50.39 -31.78
CA PRO A 67 -10.48 -51.71 -31.25
C PRO A 67 -9.69 -52.78 -32.02
N GLU A 68 -9.17 -53.78 -31.32
CA GLU A 68 -8.63 -54.97 -31.97
C GLU A 68 -9.74 -55.69 -32.73
N MET A 69 -9.40 -56.14 -33.94
CA MET A 69 -10.34 -56.72 -34.90
C MET A 69 -9.91 -58.10 -35.39
N THR A 70 -8.86 -58.65 -34.80
CA THR A 70 -8.17 -59.84 -35.30
C THR A 70 -9.09 -61.05 -35.28
N LEU A 71 -9.78 -61.29 -34.16
CA LEU A 71 -10.70 -62.43 -34.03
C LEU A 71 -11.99 -62.20 -34.80
N THR A 72 -12.49 -60.96 -34.81
CA THR A 72 -13.67 -60.59 -35.59
C THR A 72 -13.46 -60.84 -37.10
N VAL A 73 -12.32 -60.40 -37.66
CA VAL A 73 -11.99 -60.62 -39.08
C VAL A 73 -11.76 -62.10 -39.35
N GLN A 74 -11.08 -62.82 -38.47
CA GLN A 74 -10.85 -64.26 -38.63
C GLN A 74 -12.17 -65.04 -38.66
N ARG A 75 -13.13 -64.66 -37.81
CA ARG A 75 -14.48 -65.20 -37.79
C ARG A 75 -15.25 -64.89 -39.08
N ASP A 76 -15.20 -63.65 -39.57
CA ASP A 76 -15.87 -63.22 -40.82
C ASP A 76 -15.33 -63.97 -42.04
N VAL A 77 -14.01 -64.18 -42.10
CA VAL A 77 -13.37 -64.95 -43.18
C VAL A 77 -13.79 -66.42 -43.13
N MET A 78 -13.81 -67.05 -41.94
CA MET A 78 -14.27 -68.44 -41.82
C MET A 78 -15.74 -68.61 -42.17
N ALA A 79 -16.59 -67.64 -41.79
CA ALA A 79 -17.99 -67.62 -42.22
C ALA A 79 -18.12 -67.50 -43.74
N ALA A 80 -17.30 -66.67 -44.40
CA ALA A 80 -17.31 -66.50 -45.85
C ALA A 80 -16.80 -67.72 -46.63
N LEU A 81 -15.87 -68.49 -46.06
CA LEU A 81 -15.37 -69.75 -46.63
C LEU A 81 -16.35 -70.93 -46.45
N GLY A 82 -17.35 -70.79 -45.60
CA GLY A 82 -18.39 -71.81 -45.39
C GLY A 82 -17.96 -73.01 -44.53
N ASP A 83 -16.84 -72.90 -43.80
CA ASP A 83 -16.35 -73.95 -42.90
C ASP A 83 -17.01 -73.83 -41.51
N ALA A 84 -18.15 -74.52 -41.35
CA ALA A 84 -18.95 -74.46 -40.14
C ALA A 84 -18.26 -75.06 -38.90
N ASP A 85 -17.40 -76.07 -39.08
CA ASP A 85 -16.72 -76.75 -37.98
C ASP A 85 -15.58 -75.89 -37.42
N ALA A 86 -14.81 -75.24 -38.30
CA ALA A 86 -13.77 -74.31 -37.89
C ALA A 86 -14.34 -73.05 -37.21
N LEU A 87 -15.47 -72.55 -37.71
CA LEU A 87 -16.17 -71.40 -37.12
C LEU A 87 -16.71 -71.71 -35.71
N ALA A 88 -17.34 -72.87 -35.52
CA ALA A 88 -17.86 -73.28 -34.22
C ALA A 88 -16.74 -73.45 -33.18
N LYS A 89 -15.59 -73.98 -33.61
CA LYS A 89 -14.41 -74.13 -32.75
C LYS A 89 -13.83 -72.77 -32.33
N LEU A 90 -13.71 -71.81 -33.26
CA LEU A 90 -13.25 -70.45 -32.94
C LEU A 90 -14.22 -69.73 -31.98
N ASP A 91 -15.52 -69.82 -32.23
CA ASP A 91 -16.54 -69.21 -31.36
C ASP A 91 -16.51 -69.79 -29.94
N GLN A 92 -16.22 -71.09 -29.80
CA GLN A 92 -16.08 -71.74 -28.49
C GLN A 92 -14.78 -71.38 -27.77
N GLU A 93 -13.64 -71.33 -28.48
CA GLU A 93 -12.33 -71.05 -27.90
C GLU A 93 -12.13 -69.57 -27.56
N HIS A 94 -12.74 -68.65 -28.33
CA HIS A 94 -12.51 -67.21 -28.23
C HIS A 94 -13.73 -66.37 -27.83
N GLN A 95 -14.79 -67.00 -27.31
CA GLN A 95 -16.07 -66.34 -26.99
C GLN A 95 -15.91 -65.04 -26.18
N GLN A 96 -15.11 -65.07 -25.10
CA GLN A 96 -14.92 -63.91 -24.23
C GLN A 96 -14.10 -62.81 -24.91
N ALA A 97 -13.09 -63.17 -25.69
CA ALA A 97 -12.25 -62.22 -26.40
C ALA A 97 -13.02 -61.52 -27.53
N LEU A 98 -13.83 -62.26 -28.29
CA LEU A 98 -14.75 -61.71 -29.29
C LEU A 98 -15.77 -60.74 -28.66
N ALA A 99 -16.31 -61.08 -27.49
CA ALA A 99 -17.21 -60.18 -26.76
C ALA A 99 -16.49 -58.89 -26.30
N GLN A 100 -15.22 -58.99 -25.90
CA GLN A 100 -14.40 -57.83 -25.53
C GLN A 100 -14.05 -56.95 -26.75
N GLU A 101 -13.64 -57.53 -27.88
CA GLU A 101 -13.41 -56.81 -29.14
C GLU A 101 -14.69 -56.06 -29.55
N GLN A 102 -15.83 -56.73 -29.50
CA GLN A 102 -17.12 -56.14 -29.85
C GLN A 102 -17.52 -55.01 -28.88
N ALA A 103 -17.32 -55.20 -27.57
CA ALA A 103 -17.60 -54.16 -26.57
C ALA A 103 -16.68 -52.93 -26.75
N ALA A 104 -15.39 -53.15 -27.03
CA ALA A 104 -14.44 -52.08 -27.31
C ALA A 104 -14.82 -51.30 -28.57
N ARG A 105 -15.27 -51.99 -29.63
CA ARG A 105 -15.81 -51.38 -30.85
C ARG A 105 -17.01 -50.49 -30.59
N VAL A 106 -18.03 -51.04 -29.93
CA VAL A 106 -19.26 -50.29 -29.62
C VAL A 106 -18.91 -49.06 -28.79
N LYS A 107 -18.03 -49.20 -27.79
CA LYS A 107 -17.55 -48.08 -26.97
C LYS A 107 -16.83 -47.01 -27.81
N ALA A 108 -15.91 -47.40 -28.68
CA ALA A 108 -15.16 -46.46 -29.52
C ALA A 108 -16.10 -45.71 -30.49
N THR A 109 -17.00 -46.42 -31.16
CA THR A 109 -18.00 -45.81 -32.06
C THR A 109 -18.94 -44.87 -31.30
N GLN A 110 -19.43 -45.29 -30.13
CA GLN A 110 -20.32 -44.49 -29.30
C GLN A 110 -19.64 -43.20 -28.81
N GLN A 111 -18.36 -43.26 -28.44
CA GLN A 111 -17.61 -42.07 -28.03
C GLN A 111 -17.52 -41.02 -29.15
N VAL A 112 -17.31 -41.43 -30.41
CA VAL A 112 -17.30 -40.49 -31.55
C VAL A 112 -18.69 -39.92 -31.80
N LEU A 113 -19.72 -40.76 -31.79
CA LEU A 113 -21.09 -40.34 -32.10
C LEU A 113 -21.67 -39.38 -31.04
N GLU A 114 -21.35 -39.60 -29.77
CA GLU A 114 -21.86 -38.77 -28.67
C GLU A 114 -21.06 -37.48 -28.45
N ALA A 115 -19.82 -37.40 -28.94
CA ALA A 115 -18.91 -36.28 -28.64
C ALA A 115 -19.54 -34.89 -28.92
N PRO A 116 -20.20 -34.63 -30.07
CA PRO A 116 -20.81 -33.33 -30.33
C PRO A 116 -21.94 -32.97 -29.35
N THR A 117 -22.75 -33.95 -28.96
CA THR A 117 -23.84 -33.76 -27.99
C THR A 117 -23.27 -33.56 -26.59
N ARG A 118 -22.20 -34.28 -26.24
CA ARG A 118 -21.49 -34.15 -24.97
C ARG A 118 -20.86 -32.76 -24.82
N VAL A 119 -20.29 -32.20 -25.89
CA VAL A 119 -19.78 -30.82 -25.91
C VAL A 119 -20.88 -29.83 -25.51
N LYS A 120 -22.04 -29.87 -26.18
CA LYS A 120 -23.17 -28.99 -25.86
C LYS A 120 -23.67 -29.13 -24.42
N ALA A 121 -23.75 -30.37 -23.93
CA ALA A 121 -24.17 -30.64 -22.56
C ALA A 121 -23.15 -30.11 -21.53
N LEU A 122 -21.85 -30.26 -21.80
CA LEU A 122 -20.79 -29.74 -20.96
C LEU A 122 -20.77 -28.20 -20.96
N GLU A 123 -20.95 -27.55 -22.11
CA GLU A 123 -21.08 -26.09 -22.20
C GLU A 123 -22.25 -25.58 -21.37
N GLN A 124 -23.41 -26.23 -21.44
CA GLN A 124 -24.56 -25.86 -20.61
C GLN A 124 -24.26 -26.07 -19.12
N TYR A 125 -23.69 -27.21 -18.75
CA TYR A 125 -23.32 -27.51 -17.37
C TYR A 125 -22.32 -26.50 -16.80
N ILE A 126 -21.32 -26.09 -17.59
CA ILE A 126 -20.33 -25.07 -17.23
C ILE A 126 -21.01 -23.71 -17.03
N ASN A 127 -21.94 -23.33 -17.93
CA ASN A 127 -22.71 -22.10 -17.78
C ASN A 127 -23.57 -22.11 -16.50
N ASP A 128 -24.23 -23.23 -16.20
CA ASP A 128 -25.04 -23.39 -14.99
C ASP A 128 -24.17 -23.30 -13.73
N LEU A 129 -22.99 -23.94 -13.75
CA LEU A 129 -22.03 -23.88 -12.65
C LEU A 129 -21.51 -22.45 -12.42
N ALA A 130 -21.18 -21.73 -13.48
CA ALA A 130 -20.80 -20.31 -13.41
C ALA A 130 -21.94 -19.46 -12.81
N GLY A 131 -23.18 -19.70 -13.22
CA GLY A 131 -24.37 -19.05 -12.65
C GLY A 131 -24.51 -19.31 -11.15
N GLN A 132 -24.28 -20.54 -10.70
CA GLN A 132 -24.31 -20.90 -9.27
C GLN A 132 -23.16 -20.27 -8.46
N MET A 133 -21.99 -20.08 -9.07
CA MET A 133 -20.85 -19.42 -8.43
C MET A 133 -21.18 -17.94 -8.18
N VAL A 134 -21.70 -17.23 -9.18
CA VAL A 134 -22.11 -15.82 -9.05
C VAL A 134 -23.24 -15.68 -8.04
N ALA A 135 -24.28 -16.51 -8.13
CA ALA A 135 -25.41 -16.46 -7.20
C ALA A 135 -25.04 -16.80 -5.75
N GLY A 136 -23.96 -17.57 -5.54
CA GLY A 136 -23.46 -17.95 -4.22
C GLY A 136 -22.43 -16.99 -3.62
N LEU A 137 -21.95 -16.00 -4.39
CA LEU A 137 -20.92 -15.05 -3.96
C LEU A 137 -21.57 -13.79 -3.37
N ASP A 138 -21.47 -13.64 -2.05
CA ASP A 138 -21.85 -12.41 -1.37
C ASP A 138 -20.64 -11.48 -1.22
N GLU A 139 -20.37 -10.70 -2.27
CA GLU A 139 -19.29 -9.69 -2.26
C GLU A 139 -19.52 -8.62 -1.18
N THR A 140 -20.78 -8.33 -0.85
CA THR A 140 -21.12 -7.31 0.15
C THR A 140 -20.71 -7.75 1.54
N LEU A 141 -20.92 -9.03 1.88
CA LEU A 141 -20.46 -9.59 3.14
C LEU A 141 -18.94 -9.62 3.23
N ILE A 142 -18.25 -9.98 2.13
CA ILE A 142 -16.79 -9.98 2.07
C ILE A 142 -16.25 -8.56 2.30
N ASP A 143 -16.79 -7.56 1.60
CA ASP A 143 -16.38 -6.15 1.76
C ASP A 143 -16.64 -5.64 3.19
N GLN A 144 -17.81 -5.95 3.77
CA GLN A 144 -18.12 -5.59 5.15
C GLN A 144 -17.11 -6.17 6.14
N GLU A 145 -16.71 -7.43 5.95
CA GLU A 145 -15.73 -8.09 6.80
C GLU A 145 -14.32 -7.51 6.62
N ILE A 146 -13.89 -7.20 5.39
CA ILE A 146 -12.62 -6.52 5.13
C ILE A 146 -12.58 -5.17 5.86
N ARG A 147 -13.64 -4.36 5.73
CA ARG A 147 -13.74 -3.07 6.42
C ARG A 147 -13.77 -3.23 7.94
N ARG A 148 -14.52 -4.20 8.45
CA ARG A 148 -14.61 -4.51 9.89
C ARG A 148 -13.23 -4.82 10.47
N ILE A 149 -12.44 -5.66 9.79
CA ILE A 149 -11.10 -6.07 10.22
C ILE A 149 -10.10 -4.90 10.12
N PHE A 150 -10.23 -4.04 9.12
CA PHE A 150 -9.31 -2.92 8.90
C PHE A 150 -9.51 -1.76 9.89
N ARG A 151 -10.77 -1.40 10.20
CA ARG A 151 -11.15 -0.22 10.99
C ARG A 151 -10.40 -0.04 12.32
N PRO A 152 -10.16 -1.07 13.14
CA PRO A 152 -9.39 -0.93 14.37
C PRO A 152 -7.95 -0.43 14.14
N SER A 153 -7.29 -0.94 13.10
CA SER A 153 -5.94 -0.49 12.72
C SER A 153 -5.93 0.94 12.20
N ALA A 154 -6.94 1.32 11.41
CA ALA A 154 -7.14 2.70 10.98
C ALA A 154 -7.27 3.66 12.17
N ARG A 155 -8.08 3.30 13.17
CA ARG A 155 -8.27 4.12 14.38
C ARG A 155 -6.98 4.26 15.18
N ARG A 156 -6.22 3.18 15.37
CA ARG A 156 -4.91 3.27 16.05
C ARG A 156 -3.94 4.21 15.33
N MET A 157 -3.89 4.12 14.00
CA MET A 157 -3.03 5.01 13.20
C MET A 157 -3.45 6.47 13.41
N LEU A 158 -4.75 6.76 13.36
CA LEU A 158 -5.28 8.10 13.57
C LEU A 158 -4.94 8.65 14.95
N GLU A 159 -5.14 7.87 16.02
CA GLU A 159 -4.82 8.31 17.39
C GLU A 159 -3.33 8.53 17.61
N ALA A 160 -2.48 7.68 17.02
CA ALA A 160 -1.04 7.88 17.02
C ALA A 160 -0.65 9.15 16.26
N ALA A 161 -1.27 9.40 15.10
CA ALA A 161 -1.03 10.58 14.29
C ALA A 161 -1.46 11.87 15.01
N LYS A 162 -2.61 11.87 15.71
CA LYS A 162 -3.04 13.01 16.56
C LYS A 162 -1.98 13.36 17.60
N THR A 163 -1.48 12.36 18.32
CA THR A 163 -0.45 12.55 19.34
C THR A 163 0.84 13.10 18.73
N PHE A 164 1.26 12.55 17.59
CA PHE A 164 2.42 13.04 16.86
C PHE A 164 2.25 14.49 16.39
N VAL A 165 1.13 14.83 15.75
CA VAL A 165 0.87 16.19 15.25
C VAL A 165 0.84 17.20 16.37
N GLN A 166 0.27 16.86 17.53
CA GLN A 166 0.29 17.75 18.69
C GLN A 166 1.73 18.08 19.12
N ALA A 167 2.55 17.05 19.34
CA ALA A 167 3.94 17.24 19.76
C ALA A 167 4.79 17.95 18.68
N TRP A 168 4.54 17.63 17.42
CA TRP A 168 5.19 18.26 16.27
C TRP A 168 4.87 19.75 16.19
N ARG A 169 3.58 20.11 16.31
CA ARG A 169 3.10 21.49 16.29
C ARG A 169 3.64 22.31 17.45
N GLU A 170 3.73 21.72 18.65
CA GLU A 170 4.38 22.37 19.80
C GLU A 170 5.86 22.66 19.52
N MET A 171 6.61 21.68 19.01
CA MET A 171 8.04 21.82 18.69
C MET A 171 8.27 22.90 17.61
N GLN A 172 7.49 22.91 16.53
CA GLN A 172 7.57 23.93 15.47
C GLN A 172 7.27 25.33 16.00
N SER A 173 6.28 25.45 16.89
CA SER A 173 5.92 26.73 17.51
C SER A 173 7.04 27.28 18.38
N VAL A 174 7.68 26.41 19.17
CA VAL A 174 8.83 26.78 20.00
C VAL A 174 10.02 27.21 19.14
N GLU A 175 10.36 26.44 18.10
CA GLU A 175 11.43 26.82 17.17
C GLU A 175 11.17 28.19 16.55
N ALA A 176 9.97 28.42 16.01
CA ALA A 176 9.62 29.67 15.35
C ALA A 176 9.85 30.88 16.26
N VAL A 177 9.41 30.81 17.52
CA VAL A 177 9.61 31.89 18.49
C VAL A 177 11.08 32.07 18.85
N LEU A 178 11.82 30.97 19.09
CA LEU A 178 13.24 31.05 19.45
C LEU A 178 14.07 31.67 18.31
N LEU A 179 13.87 31.21 17.07
CA LEU A 179 14.58 31.75 15.90
C LEU A 179 14.25 33.22 15.66
N GLN A 180 13.00 33.62 15.90
CA GLN A 180 12.60 35.03 15.84
C GLN A 180 13.30 35.87 16.91
N ARG A 181 13.39 35.37 18.15
CA ARG A 181 13.94 36.10 19.30
C ARG A 181 15.46 36.22 19.29
N VAL A 182 16.17 35.22 18.78
CA VAL A 182 17.65 35.19 18.72
C VAL A 182 18.18 35.81 17.42
N ARG A 183 17.36 36.62 16.73
CA ARG A 183 17.74 37.26 15.46
C ARG A 183 18.73 38.42 15.68
N LEU A 184 20.02 38.07 15.72
CA LEU A 184 21.12 39.03 15.84
C LEU A 184 21.55 39.56 14.47
N THR A 185 21.83 40.86 14.39
CA THR A 185 22.43 41.45 13.19
C THR A 185 23.94 41.40 13.30
N HIS A 186 24.60 40.65 12.42
CA HIS A 186 26.05 40.60 12.35
C HIS A 186 26.55 41.56 11.28
N THR A 187 27.42 42.49 11.68
CA THR A 187 28.00 43.50 10.78
C THR A 187 29.48 43.62 11.11
N ARG A 188 30.33 43.87 10.12
CA ARG A 188 31.72 44.25 10.38
C ARG A 188 31.77 45.69 10.87
N VAL A 189 32.81 46.04 11.63
CA VAL A 189 33.08 47.43 12.01
C VAL A 189 33.27 48.35 10.80
N THR A 190 33.47 47.81 9.59
CA THR A 190 33.56 48.54 8.30
C THR A 190 32.20 48.78 7.63
N GLY A 191 31.08 48.34 8.23
CA GLY A 191 29.72 48.56 7.72
C GLY A 191 29.15 47.43 6.87
N ASP A 192 29.96 46.45 6.47
CA ASP A 192 29.48 45.31 5.66
C ASP A 192 28.62 44.36 6.51
N ALA A 193 27.49 43.92 5.96
CA ALA A 193 26.73 42.82 6.55
C ALA A 193 27.57 41.52 6.51
N CYS A 194 27.58 40.78 7.62
CA CYS A 194 28.11 39.42 7.64
C CYS A 194 27.04 38.44 7.18
N THR A 195 27.46 37.25 6.74
CA THR A 195 26.56 36.09 6.60
C THR A 195 25.77 35.92 7.89
N ARG A 196 24.45 35.82 7.75
CA ARG A 196 23.56 35.64 8.89
C ARG A 196 23.94 34.37 9.63
N TYR A 197 23.91 34.45 10.96
CA TYR A 197 24.01 33.26 11.79
C TYR A 197 22.63 32.58 11.78
N GLU A 198 22.43 31.66 10.83
CA GLU A 198 21.21 30.88 10.69
C GLU A 198 21.29 29.69 11.65
N HIS A 199 20.40 29.67 12.65
CA HIS A 199 20.20 28.48 13.46
C HIS A 199 19.13 27.64 12.78
N GLU A 200 19.40 26.36 12.61
CA GLU A 200 18.45 25.34 12.15
C GLU A 200 18.24 24.39 13.33
N LEU A 201 17.06 24.42 13.96
CA LEU A 201 16.71 23.47 15.03
C LEU A 201 15.92 22.28 14.46
N ILE A 202 15.16 22.52 13.39
CA ILE A 202 14.44 21.54 12.59
C ILE A 202 14.91 21.65 11.14
N GLY A 203 15.28 20.50 10.57
CA GLY A 203 15.72 20.42 9.18
C GLY A 203 14.60 20.71 8.17
N ARG A 204 14.96 20.99 6.92
CA ARG A 204 13.98 21.18 5.83
C ARG A 204 13.02 19.98 5.72
N GLN A 205 11.72 20.26 5.86
CA GLN A 205 10.65 19.29 5.68
C GLN A 205 10.51 18.88 4.20
N ARG A 206 10.15 17.62 3.96
CA ARG A 206 9.70 17.18 2.63
C ARG A 206 8.22 17.55 2.47
N ASP A 207 7.89 18.18 1.35
CA ASP A 207 6.50 18.54 1.03
C ASP A 207 5.63 17.28 0.94
N GLY A 208 4.46 17.28 1.59
CA GLY A 208 3.52 16.17 1.58
C GLY A 208 2.52 16.17 2.73
N GLU A 209 1.46 15.36 2.58
CA GLU A 209 0.48 15.08 3.64
C GLU A 209 1.07 14.08 4.66
N LEU A 210 0.70 14.23 5.94
CA LEU A 210 1.08 13.27 6.97
C LEU A 210 0.31 11.95 6.79
N LEU A 211 -1.00 12.06 6.60
CA LEU A 211 -1.91 10.94 6.36
C LEU A 211 -2.53 11.06 4.96
N PRO A 212 -2.88 9.94 4.31
CA PRO A 212 -3.59 9.97 3.04
C PRO A 212 -5.00 10.56 3.19
N THR A 213 -5.60 10.99 2.08
CA THR A 213 -6.95 11.56 2.01
C THR A 213 -8.09 10.57 2.27
N LEU A 214 -7.81 9.26 2.26
CA LEU A 214 -8.80 8.21 2.52
C LEU A 214 -8.23 7.16 3.46
N ILE A 215 -8.89 6.96 4.60
CA ILE A 215 -8.71 5.80 5.47
C ILE A 215 -10.10 5.26 5.80
N GLU A 216 -10.36 3.99 5.47
CA GLU A 216 -11.66 3.37 5.76
C GLU A 216 -12.00 3.45 7.26
N GLY A 217 -13.20 3.94 7.55
CA GLY A 217 -13.69 4.15 8.91
C GLY A 217 -13.21 5.43 9.59
N VAL A 218 -12.49 6.30 8.88
CA VAL A 218 -12.11 7.65 9.35
C VAL A 218 -12.80 8.69 8.45
N PRO A 219 -13.47 9.70 9.02
CA PRO A 219 -14.04 10.80 8.24
C PRO A 219 -12.95 11.58 7.48
N PHE A 220 -13.25 11.94 6.22
CA PHE A 220 -12.36 12.79 5.41
C PHE A 220 -11.98 14.09 6.13
N GLU A 221 -12.95 14.74 6.76
CA GLU A 221 -12.73 16.02 7.46
C GLU A 221 -11.70 15.88 8.59
N GLU A 222 -11.71 14.77 9.32
CA GLU A 222 -10.76 14.51 10.40
C GLU A 222 -9.32 14.33 9.87
N LEU A 223 -9.16 13.69 8.71
CA LEU A 223 -7.87 13.55 8.04
C LEU A 223 -7.37 14.89 7.50
N ARG A 224 -8.26 15.68 6.89
CA ARG A 224 -7.94 17.02 6.38
C ARG A 224 -7.52 17.94 7.51
N GLU A 225 -8.30 18.03 8.57
CA GLU A 225 -7.99 18.85 9.75
C GLU A 225 -6.64 18.48 10.36
N LEU A 226 -6.34 17.18 10.47
CA LEU A 226 -5.07 16.73 11.03
C LEU A 226 -3.87 17.07 10.13
N ASN A 227 -4.01 16.94 8.81
CA ASN A 227 -3.00 17.36 7.84
C ASN A 227 -2.80 18.88 7.83
N ASP A 228 -3.87 19.67 7.95
CA ASP A 228 -3.80 21.12 8.09
C ASP A 228 -3.01 21.49 9.36
N LEU A 229 -3.35 20.85 10.49
CA LEU A 229 -2.67 21.05 11.77
C LEU A 229 -1.18 20.72 11.70
N PHE A 230 -0.80 19.66 10.99
CA PHE A 230 0.60 19.23 10.81
C PHE A 230 1.49 20.30 10.14
N THR A 231 0.90 21.19 9.34
CA THR A 231 1.61 22.28 8.66
C THR A 231 1.48 23.63 9.36
N SER A 232 0.77 23.67 10.50
CA SER A 232 0.45 24.89 11.24
C SER A 232 1.22 24.99 12.55
N THR A 233 1.43 26.22 13.03
CA THR A 233 1.89 26.47 14.40
C THR A 233 0.71 26.63 15.36
N ASP A 234 1.01 26.56 16.65
CA ASP A 234 0.08 26.87 17.73
C ASP A 234 0.18 28.35 18.10
N ASN A 235 -0.80 29.14 17.64
CA ASN A 235 -0.83 30.59 17.85
C ASN A 235 -0.89 31.00 19.32
N GLU A 236 -1.58 30.22 20.17
CA GLU A 236 -1.68 30.52 21.60
C GLU A 236 -0.34 30.27 22.28
N LEU A 237 0.28 29.11 22.00
CA LEU A 237 1.61 28.78 22.51
C LEU A 237 2.65 29.78 22.01
N VAL A 238 2.64 30.14 20.72
CA VAL A 238 3.52 31.15 20.15
C VAL A 238 3.39 32.46 20.91
N THR A 239 2.17 32.95 21.12
CA THR A 239 1.92 34.22 21.83
C THR A 239 2.36 34.17 23.29
N ALA A 240 2.05 33.09 23.99
CA ALA A 240 2.40 32.90 25.38
C ALA A 240 3.91 32.81 25.58
N LEU A 241 4.60 31.99 24.77
CA LEU A 241 6.04 31.84 24.81
C LEU A 241 6.76 33.15 24.44
N ASP A 242 6.28 33.85 23.40
CA ASP A 242 6.84 35.13 22.98
C ASP A 242 6.79 36.16 24.11
N THR A 243 5.64 36.25 24.78
CA THR A 243 5.44 37.15 25.92
C THR A 243 6.34 36.79 27.09
N ALA A 244 6.42 35.49 27.43
CA ALA A 244 7.26 35.00 28.51
C ALA A 244 8.74 35.31 28.26
N LEU A 245 9.26 35.01 27.07
CA LEU A 245 10.65 35.28 26.69
C LEU A 245 10.97 36.78 26.70
N ARG A 246 10.09 37.62 26.16
CA ARG A 246 10.24 39.09 26.23
C ARG A 246 10.32 39.56 27.68
N SER A 247 9.42 39.08 28.54
CA SER A 247 9.39 39.48 29.95
C SER A 247 10.65 39.06 30.72
N ALA A 248 11.29 37.96 30.31
CA ALA A 248 12.56 37.48 30.85
C ALA A 248 13.79 38.20 30.26
N GLY A 249 13.59 39.14 29.32
CA GLY A 249 14.68 39.83 28.62
C GLY A 249 15.37 38.99 27.54
N PHE A 250 14.78 37.85 27.14
CA PHE A 250 15.27 37.01 26.05
C PHE A 250 14.82 37.60 24.70
N ASP A 251 15.38 38.75 24.33
CA ASP A 251 15.09 39.44 23.07
C ASP A 251 16.37 39.99 22.43
N GLY A 252 16.79 39.36 21.34
CA GLY A 252 17.93 39.77 20.53
C GLY A 252 17.58 40.82 19.48
N TRP A 253 16.32 41.24 19.40
CA TRP A 253 15.87 42.19 18.40
C TRP A 253 16.62 43.52 18.50
N GLY A 254 17.13 44.00 17.36
CA GLY A 254 17.90 45.25 17.28
C GLY A 254 19.33 45.16 17.82
N LEU A 255 19.73 44.03 18.42
CA LEU A 255 21.11 43.82 18.86
C LEU A 255 22.03 43.58 17.65
N LYS A 256 23.19 44.25 17.69
CA LYS A 256 24.22 44.17 16.66
C LYS A 256 25.48 43.56 17.24
N VAL A 257 25.99 42.52 16.59
CA VAL A 257 27.29 41.91 16.89
C VAL A 257 28.30 42.43 15.86
N TYR A 258 29.25 43.23 16.34
CA TYR A 258 30.27 43.81 15.50
C TYR A 258 31.49 42.89 15.38
N HIS A 259 31.78 42.48 14.15
CA HIS A 259 32.97 41.70 13.84
C HIS A 259 34.17 42.61 13.55
N PRO A 260 35.38 42.22 13.98
CA PRO A 260 36.59 42.99 13.67
C PRO A 260 36.87 43.02 12.16
N LYS A 261 37.77 43.93 11.78
CA LYS A 261 38.33 44.00 10.43
C LYS A 261 39.01 42.68 10.06
N ARG A 262 39.03 42.34 8.77
CA ARG A 262 39.90 41.26 8.28
C ARG A 262 41.36 41.75 8.35
N LYS A 263 42.29 40.79 8.40
CA LYS A 263 43.72 41.05 8.62
C LYS A 263 44.33 42.05 7.62
N ASP A 264 43.82 42.07 6.39
CA ASP A 264 44.30 42.94 5.30
C ASP A 264 43.24 43.97 4.83
N ASP A 265 42.23 44.26 5.65
CA ASP A 265 41.21 45.26 5.31
C ASP A 265 41.72 46.65 5.69
N GLU A 266 42.01 47.51 4.71
CA GLU A 266 42.54 48.86 4.95
C GLU A 266 41.46 49.91 5.25
N ARG A 267 40.18 49.58 5.05
CA ARG A 267 39.06 50.53 5.21
C ARG A 267 38.96 51.05 6.65
N ARG A 268 38.53 52.30 6.82
CA ARG A 268 38.29 52.88 8.15
C ARG A 268 37.05 52.26 8.80
N ILE A 269 36.96 52.36 10.12
CA ILE A 269 35.74 51.98 10.86
C ILE A 269 34.58 52.83 10.35
N TYR A 270 33.47 52.17 10.04
CA TYR A 270 32.25 52.81 9.59
C TYR A 270 31.58 53.51 10.78
N ALA A 271 31.41 54.83 10.64
CA ALA A 271 30.80 55.70 11.63
C ALA A 271 29.74 56.56 10.93
N PRO A 272 28.48 56.09 10.83
CA PRO A 272 27.40 56.88 10.24
C PRO A 272 27.05 58.06 11.14
N ASP A 273 26.99 59.25 10.57
CA ASP A 273 26.51 60.45 11.26
C ASP A 273 24.97 60.41 11.34
N PRO A 274 24.35 60.40 12.54
CA PRO A 274 22.90 60.38 12.69
C PRO A 274 22.19 61.66 12.24
N ASN A 275 22.93 62.77 12.05
CA ASN A 275 22.39 64.02 11.53
C ASN A 275 23.31 64.59 10.45
N PRO A 276 23.36 63.94 9.28
CA PRO A 276 24.28 64.37 8.24
C PRO A 276 23.93 65.79 7.80
N PRO A 277 24.93 66.64 7.55
CA PRO A 277 24.68 68.00 7.10
C PRO A 277 23.82 67.99 5.83
N LYS A 278 22.70 68.74 5.84
CA LYS A 278 21.70 68.78 4.74
C LYS A 278 22.23 69.32 3.41
N LYS A 279 23.49 69.76 3.35
CA LYS A 279 24.10 70.28 2.12
C LYS A 279 24.71 69.11 1.35
N HIS A 280 24.32 68.97 0.08
CA HIS A 280 25.17 68.30 -0.88
C HIS A 280 26.52 69.01 -0.87
N LEU A 281 27.58 68.28 -0.56
CA LEU A 281 28.94 68.77 -0.73
C LEU A 281 29.18 68.86 -2.24
N ASP A 282 29.34 70.08 -2.74
CA ASP A 282 29.77 70.33 -4.12
C ASP A 282 31.08 69.61 -4.42
N HIS A 283 31.26 69.25 -5.69
CA HIS A 283 32.37 68.47 -6.23
C HIS A 283 33.74 69.04 -5.83
N GLY A 284 34.36 68.50 -4.78
CA GLY A 284 35.68 68.92 -4.32
C GLY A 284 36.32 67.89 -3.38
N THR A 285 37.05 66.94 -3.97
CA THR A 285 38.14 66.14 -3.40
C THR A 285 38.19 65.99 -1.86
N GLY A 286 37.57 64.93 -1.34
CA GLY A 286 37.75 64.45 0.05
C GLY A 286 36.90 63.20 0.33
N GLN A 287 37.54 62.11 0.80
CA GLN A 287 36.98 60.75 0.91
C GLN A 287 35.88 60.58 1.99
N SER A 288 34.67 61.08 1.73
CA SER A 288 33.50 60.70 2.54
C SER A 288 32.23 60.77 1.72
N SER A 289 31.78 59.62 1.21
CA SER A 289 30.44 59.45 0.65
C SER A 289 29.47 59.09 1.79
N VAL A 290 28.70 60.07 2.23
CA VAL A 290 27.56 59.88 3.14
C VAL A 290 26.39 59.36 2.31
N VAL A 291 25.89 58.17 2.62
CA VAL A 291 24.76 57.55 1.92
C VAL A 291 23.52 57.67 2.80
N ARG A 292 22.42 58.19 2.24
CA ARG A 292 21.09 58.20 2.87
C ARG A 292 20.57 56.78 3.01
N VAL A 293 20.01 56.46 4.18
CA VAL A 293 19.15 55.28 4.38
C VAL A 293 17.77 55.84 4.74
N ASP A 294 16.82 55.75 3.80
CA ASP A 294 15.41 55.95 4.12
C ASP A 294 14.92 54.69 4.86
N VAL A 295 14.26 54.89 6.00
CA VAL A 295 13.78 53.86 6.94
C VAL A 295 12.44 53.31 6.50
#